data_AF-A0A948FQV1-F1
#
_entry.id   AF-A0A948FQV1-F1
#
_cell.length_a   1.000
_cell.length_b   1.000
_cell.length_c   1.000
_cell.angle_alpha   90.00
_cell.angle_beta   90.00
_cell.angle_gamma   90.00
#
_symmetry.space_group_name_H-M   'P 1'
#
loop_
_entity.id
_entity.type
_entity.pdbx_description
1 polymer ?
#
loop_
_entity_poly.entity_id
_entity_poly.type
_entity_poly.pdbx_seq_one_letter_code
_entity_poly.pdbx_strand_id
1 'polypeptide(L)'
;MKHALRRVRPRREHAVPAATAVKCAVVATFAFLAVSAAGTTTDGVTAAQDVTAPPAGEARLGKLIERHDCSPTGFGADVIPGSSLVLQDNKVKHVSFDEGWAVYTGDEAGTLLAVCRVTM
;
A
#
# COMPACT_ATOMS: atom_id res chain seq x y z
N MET A 1 -61.01 -36.27 -13.90
CA MET A 1 -60.12 -35.13 -13.59
C MET A 1 -59.21 -35.56 -12.45
N LYS A 2 -57.88 -35.62 -12.69
CA LYS A 2 -56.90 -36.22 -11.78
C LYS A 2 -55.89 -35.13 -11.39
N HIS A 3 -55.97 -34.58 -10.17
CA HIS A 3 -54.99 -33.60 -9.69
C HIS A 3 -54.06 -34.26 -8.68
N ALA A 4 -52.82 -34.51 -9.12
CA ALA A 4 -51.73 -34.99 -8.28
C ALA A 4 -51.17 -33.82 -7.46
N LEU A 5 -51.26 -33.91 -6.13
CA LEU A 5 -50.64 -32.96 -5.21
C LEU A 5 -49.16 -33.30 -5.06
N ARG A 6 -48.29 -32.52 -5.73
CA ARG A 6 -46.84 -32.51 -5.53
C ARG A 6 -46.51 -31.97 -4.14
N ARG A 7 -45.97 -32.81 -3.25
CA ARG A 7 -45.36 -32.36 -1.98
C ARG A 7 -43.95 -31.84 -2.25
N VAL A 8 -43.76 -30.53 -2.08
CA VAL A 8 -42.45 -29.86 -2.11
C VAL A 8 -41.81 -30.01 -0.73
N ARG A 9 -40.60 -30.59 -0.66
CA ARG A 9 -39.82 -30.67 0.59
C ARG A 9 -39.27 -29.29 0.93
N PRO A 10 -39.36 -28.82 2.20
CA PRO A 10 -38.72 -27.57 2.61
C PRO A 10 -37.20 -27.71 2.61
N ARG A 11 -36.56 -26.75 1.96
CA ARG A 11 -35.11 -26.56 1.83
C ARG A 11 -34.55 -26.18 3.21
N ARG A 12 -33.55 -26.94 3.67
CA ARG A 12 -32.73 -26.61 4.85
C ARG A 12 -31.98 -25.31 4.57
N GLU A 13 -32.37 -24.24 5.23
CA GLU A 13 -31.63 -22.98 5.25
C GLU A 13 -31.31 -22.71 6.73
N HIS A 14 -30.23 -23.32 7.23
CA HIS A 14 -29.70 -23.02 8.55
C HIS A 14 -28.46 -22.14 8.43
N ALA A 15 -28.52 -21.05 9.18
CA ALA A 15 -27.41 -20.28 9.75
C ALA A 15 -26.66 -19.33 8.80
N VAL A 16 -27.09 -18.07 8.79
CA VAL A 16 -26.20 -16.92 8.60
C VAL A 16 -25.90 -16.37 10.00
N PRO A 17 -24.72 -16.63 10.60
CA PRO A 17 -24.29 -15.88 11.77
C PRO A 17 -23.78 -14.52 11.30
N ALA A 18 -24.50 -13.47 11.72
CA ALA A 18 -24.15 -12.07 11.54
C ALA A 18 -22.80 -11.77 12.23
N ALA A 19 -21.77 -11.49 11.44
CA ALA A 19 -20.51 -10.96 11.94
C ALA A 19 -20.70 -9.47 12.26
N THR A 20 -21.02 -9.17 13.52
CA THR A 20 -21.05 -7.80 14.04
C THR A 20 -19.62 -7.28 14.16
N ALA A 21 -19.21 -6.45 13.21
CA ALA A 21 -17.94 -5.75 13.20
C ALA A 21 -17.91 -4.68 14.30
N VAL A 22 -17.11 -4.91 15.34
CA VAL A 22 -16.80 -3.90 16.36
C VAL A 22 -15.68 -3.01 15.82
N LYS A 23 -16.05 -1.83 15.31
CA LYS A 23 -15.14 -0.74 14.95
C LYS A 23 -14.73 -0.01 16.23
N CYS A 24 -13.54 -0.31 16.76
CA CYS A 24 -12.93 0.50 17.81
C CYS A 24 -12.39 1.80 17.21
N ALA A 25 -12.99 2.92 17.60
CA ALA A 25 -12.56 4.27 17.24
C ALA A 25 -11.25 4.63 17.95
N VAL A 26 -10.21 4.97 17.19
CA VAL A 26 -8.95 5.50 17.73
C VAL A 26 -9.08 7.03 17.79
N VAL A 27 -9.19 7.57 19.00
CA VAL A 27 -9.21 9.02 19.26
C VAL A 27 -7.76 9.50 19.36
N ALA A 28 -7.37 10.39 18.44
CA ALA A 28 -6.05 11.00 18.42
C ALA A 28 -5.98 12.19 19.41
N THR A 29 -5.04 12.15 20.35
CA THR A 29 -4.63 13.32 21.14
C THR A 29 -3.19 13.66 20.80
N PHE A 30 -2.99 14.66 19.93
CA PHE A 30 -1.68 15.27 19.71
C PHE A 30 -1.46 16.36 20.76
N ALA A 31 -0.69 16.04 21.80
CA ALA A 31 -0.18 17.04 22.73
C ALA A 31 1.11 17.66 22.13
N PHE A 32 0.98 18.84 21.52
CA PHE A 32 2.12 19.69 21.20
C PHE A 32 2.66 20.31 22.50
N LEU A 33 3.84 19.87 22.95
CA LEU A 33 4.65 20.59 23.93
C LEU A 33 5.98 20.96 23.30
N ALA A 34 6.07 22.22 22.88
CA ALA A 34 7.31 22.87 22.51
C ALA A 34 8.09 23.22 23.78
N VAL A 35 9.30 22.69 23.91
CA VAL A 35 10.32 23.23 24.82
C VAL A 35 11.62 23.34 24.04
N SER A 36 11.99 24.57 23.72
CA SER A 36 13.30 24.97 23.21
C SER A 36 14.18 25.31 24.40
N ALA A 37 15.29 24.60 24.62
CA ALA A 37 16.35 25.04 25.54
C ALA A 37 17.71 24.42 25.17
N ALA A 38 18.53 25.25 24.53
CA ALA A 38 19.99 25.39 24.61
C ALA A 38 20.88 24.16 24.92
N GLY A 39 21.75 23.83 23.95
CA GLY A 39 23.01 23.13 24.16
C GLY A 39 24.11 23.79 23.33
N THR A 40 25.08 24.40 24.01
CA THR A 40 26.25 25.10 23.47
C THR A 40 27.41 24.16 23.13
N THR A 41 28.24 24.58 22.15
CA THR A 41 29.63 24.20 21.82
C THR A 41 29.94 22.77 21.37
N THR A 42 30.51 22.61 20.16
CA THR A 42 31.94 22.30 19.89
C THR A 42 32.22 22.20 18.39
N ASP A 43 33.27 22.88 17.93
CA ASP A 43 34.03 22.59 16.70
C ASP A 43 34.41 21.09 16.62
N GLY A 44 34.33 20.48 15.43
CA GLY A 44 34.85 19.13 15.23
C GLY A 44 34.41 18.46 13.93
N VAL A 45 35.18 18.69 12.86
CA VAL A 45 35.65 17.72 11.85
C VAL A 45 34.83 16.42 11.64
N THR A 46 34.37 16.25 10.39
CA THR A 46 34.19 14.99 9.63
C THR A 46 33.10 14.01 10.07
N ALA A 47 32.08 13.93 9.22
CA ALA A 47 31.85 12.68 8.49
C ALA A 47 31.59 13.04 7.03
N ALA A 48 32.56 12.71 6.17
CA ALA A 48 32.28 12.48 4.76
C ALA A 48 31.07 11.55 4.72
N GLN A 49 30.04 11.94 3.96
CA GLN A 49 28.94 11.05 3.65
C GLN A 49 29.57 9.83 2.97
N ASP A 50 29.71 8.76 3.74
CA ASP A 50 30.06 7.45 3.25
C ASP A 50 28.95 7.11 2.26
N VAL A 51 29.22 7.30 0.98
CA VAL A 51 28.34 6.86 -0.10
C VAL A 51 28.50 5.35 -0.16
N THR A 52 27.96 4.68 0.86
CA THR A 52 27.63 3.27 0.80
C THR A 52 26.72 3.15 -0.42
N ALA A 53 27.24 2.55 -1.49
CA ALA A 53 26.46 2.31 -2.68
C ALA A 53 25.15 1.62 -2.29
N PRO A 54 23.99 2.08 -2.80
CA PRO A 54 22.73 1.45 -2.44
C PRO A 54 22.81 -0.04 -2.74
N PRO A 55 22.30 -0.93 -1.86
CA PRO A 55 22.21 -2.35 -2.17
C PRO A 55 21.61 -2.53 -3.58
N ALA A 56 22.10 -3.50 -4.35
CA ALA A 56 21.82 -3.61 -5.78
C ALA A 56 20.30 -3.56 -6.15
N GLY A 57 19.42 -3.95 -5.22
CA GLY A 57 17.97 -3.81 -5.36
C GLY A 57 17.48 -2.36 -5.38
N GLU A 58 18.00 -1.50 -4.50
CA GLU A 58 17.65 -0.06 -4.43
C GLU A 58 18.12 0.67 -5.69
N ALA A 59 19.33 0.38 -6.18
CA ALA A 59 19.83 0.96 -7.42
C ALA A 59 18.97 0.55 -8.64
N ARG A 60 18.43 -0.67 -8.65
CA ARG A 60 17.50 -1.12 -9.69
C ARG A 60 16.12 -0.45 -9.59
N LEU A 61 15.60 -0.32 -8.37
CA LEU A 61 14.34 0.37 -8.11
C LEU A 61 14.42 1.84 -8.53
N GLY A 62 15.50 2.55 -8.18
CA GLY A 62 15.71 3.95 -8.58
C GLY A 62 15.69 4.14 -10.10
N LYS A 63 16.31 3.23 -10.86
CA LYS A 63 16.26 3.26 -12.34
C LYS A 63 14.87 3.02 -12.92
N LEU A 64 14.04 2.21 -12.25
CA LEU A 64 12.65 1.97 -12.68
C LEU A 64 11.77 3.18 -12.35
N ILE A 65 11.97 3.77 -11.18
CA ILE A 65 11.27 5.01 -10.76
C ILE A 65 11.52 6.12 -11.78
N GLU A 66 12.78 6.38 -12.11
CA GLU A 66 13.16 7.43 -13.08
C GLU A 66 12.58 7.14 -14.48
N ARG A 67 12.69 5.90 -14.94
CA ARG A 67 12.26 5.51 -16.29
C ARG A 67 10.75 5.66 -16.52
N HIS A 68 9.95 5.40 -15.49
CA HIS A 68 8.50 5.34 -15.59
C HIS A 68 7.78 6.52 -14.90
N ASP A 69 8.53 7.56 -14.53
CA ASP A 69 8.02 8.74 -13.80
C ASP A 69 7.17 8.31 -12.59
N CYS A 70 7.74 7.46 -11.74
CA CYS A 70 7.04 6.91 -10.57
C CYS A 70 7.23 7.78 -9.33
N SER A 71 6.22 7.79 -8.46
CA SER A 71 6.26 8.38 -7.13
C SER A 71 6.12 7.31 -6.05
N PRO A 72 7.12 7.12 -5.17
CA PRO A 72 7.02 6.24 -4.01
C PRO A 72 5.99 6.68 -2.97
N THR A 73 5.68 7.98 -2.92
CA THR A 73 4.76 8.57 -1.95
C THR A 73 3.37 8.83 -2.54
N GLY A 74 3.13 8.45 -3.80
CA GLY A 74 1.88 8.74 -4.50
C GLY A 74 1.89 10.06 -5.25
N PHE A 75 0.81 10.31 -5.98
CA PHE A 75 0.54 11.60 -6.61
C PHE A 75 -0.61 12.31 -5.88
N GLY A 76 -0.74 13.62 -6.11
CA GLY A 76 -1.91 14.38 -5.65
C GLY A 76 -3.20 13.92 -6.35
N ALA A 77 -4.35 14.38 -5.83
CA ALA A 77 -5.67 13.97 -6.30
C ALA A 77 -5.95 14.29 -7.79
N ASP A 78 -5.20 15.20 -8.38
CA ASP A 78 -5.36 15.63 -9.78
C ASP A 78 -4.65 14.72 -10.80
N VAL A 79 -3.94 13.68 -10.34
CA VAL A 79 -3.17 12.78 -11.20
C VAL A 79 -3.74 11.37 -11.11
N ILE A 80 -4.15 10.84 -12.27
CA ILE A 80 -4.56 9.45 -12.41
C ILE A 80 -3.31 8.62 -12.77
N PRO A 81 -2.86 7.70 -11.89
CA PRO A 81 -1.71 6.84 -12.20
C PRO A 81 -2.06 5.80 -13.27
N GLY A 82 -1.08 5.43 -14.08
CA GLY A 82 -1.26 4.45 -15.17
C GLY A 82 -0.76 3.05 -14.82
N SER A 83 0.20 2.94 -13.91
CA SER A 83 0.85 1.69 -13.56
C SER A 83 1.48 1.74 -12.16
N SER A 84 2.08 0.65 -11.70
CA SER A 84 2.68 0.57 -10.37
C SER A 84 3.90 -0.34 -10.34
N LEU A 85 4.83 -0.06 -9.41
CA LEU A 85 5.94 -0.94 -9.08
C LEU A 85 5.60 -1.67 -7.78
N VAL A 86 5.65 -3.00 -7.82
CA VAL A 86 5.39 -3.86 -6.66
C VAL A 86 6.58 -4.76 -6.38
N LEU A 87 6.84 -5.04 -5.10
CA LEU A 87 7.72 -6.11 -4.67
C LEU A 87 6.88 -7.38 -4.46
N GLN A 88 7.12 -8.39 -5.28
CA GLN A 88 6.49 -9.71 -5.19
C GLN A 88 7.53 -10.78 -5.47
N ASP A 89 7.50 -11.88 -4.72
CA ASP A 89 8.44 -13.01 -4.89
C ASP A 89 9.92 -12.56 -4.86
N ASN A 90 10.25 -11.57 -4.03
CA ASN A 90 11.57 -10.92 -3.97
C ASN A 90 12.04 -10.28 -5.29
N LYS A 91 11.10 -9.88 -6.15
CA LYS A 91 11.37 -9.19 -7.43
C LYS A 91 10.51 -7.95 -7.55
N VAL A 92 11.11 -6.89 -8.07
CA VAL A 92 10.37 -5.69 -8.47
C VAL A 92 9.69 -5.97 -9.81
N LYS A 93 8.37 -5.90 -9.85
CA LYS A 93 7.54 -6.04 -11.05
C LYS A 93 6.89 -4.69 -11.38
N HIS A 94 6.78 -4.39 -12.67
CA HIS A 94 5.98 -3.27 -13.18
C HIS A 94 4.64 -3.85 -13.63
N VAL A 95 3.57 -3.38 -13.01
CA VAL A 95 2.22 -3.93 -13.14
C VAL A 95 1.22 -2.83 -13.46
N SER A 96 0.00 -3.22 -13.82
CA SER A 96 -1.10 -2.27 -14.00
C SER A 96 -1.41 -1.52 -12.71
N PHE A 97 -2.08 -0.37 -12.81
CA PHE A 97 -2.50 0.36 -11.61
C PHE A 97 -3.46 -0.46 -10.75
N ASP A 98 -4.42 -1.16 -11.36
CA ASP A 98 -5.40 -1.98 -10.63
C ASP A 98 -4.74 -3.13 -9.86
N GLU A 99 -3.73 -3.79 -10.44
CA GLU A 99 -2.96 -4.84 -9.77
C GLU A 99 -2.13 -4.26 -8.61
N GLY A 100 -1.48 -3.12 -8.82
CA GLY A 100 -0.78 -2.41 -7.74
C GLY A 100 -1.72 -1.99 -6.61
N TRP A 101 -2.94 -1.58 -6.97
CA TRP A 101 -3.98 -1.22 -6.01
C TRP A 101 -4.44 -2.44 -5.19
N ALA A 102 -4.64 -3.59 -5.83
CA ALA A 102 -4.97 -4.85 -5.16
C ALA A 102 -3.88 -5.28 -4.16
N VAL A 103 -2.60 -5.08 -4.49
CA VAL A 103 -1.49 -5.31 -3.55
C VAL A 103 -1.55 -4.33 -2.37
N TYR A 104 -1.87 -3.06 -2.60
CA TYR A 104 -1.97 -2.06 -1.55
C TYR A 104 -3.15 -2.29 -0.59
N THR A 105 -4.31 -2.70 -1.12
CA THR A 105 -5.51 -3.01 -0.33
C THR A 105 -5.43 -4.36 0.38
N GLY A 106 -4.47 -5.21 -0.01
CA GLY A 106 -4.29 -6.55 0.56
C GLY A 106 -5.14 -7.63 -0.11
N ASP A 107 -5.71 -7.34 -1.28
CA ASP A 107 -6.40 -8.31 -2.13
C ASP A 107 -5.39 -9.26 -2.82
N GLU A 108 -4.17 -8.77 -3.09
CA GLU A 108 -3.04 -9.55 -3.58
C GLU A 108 -1.81 -9.45 -2.67
N ALA A 109 -0.98 -10.49 -2.67
CA ALA A 109 0.25 -10.51 -1.87
C ALA A 109 1.33 -9.62 -2.48
N GLY A 110 2.09 -8.92 -1.63
CA GLY A 110 3.25 -8.14 -2.05
C GLY A 110 3.42 -6.86 -1.25
N THR A 111 4.18 -5.93 -1.81
CA THR A 111 4.32 -4.57 -1.28
C THR A 111 4.32 -3.57 -2.43
N LEU A 112 3.40 -2.61 -2.38
CA LEU A 112 3.42 -1.48 -3.31
C LEU A 112 4.64 -0.61 -2.99
N LEU A 113 5.51 -0.39 -3.99
CA LEU A 113 6.72 0.40 -3.84
C LEU A 113 6.56 1.82 -4.38
N ALA A 114 5.86 1.97 -5.50
CA ALA A 114 5.60 3.26 -6.14
C ALA A 114 4.43 3.17 -7.12
N VAL A 115 3.76 4.29 -7.37
CA VAL A 115 2.77 4.44 -8.45
C VAL A 115 3.39 5.27 -9.58
N CYS A 116 3.08 4.94 -10.83
CA CYS A 116 3.70 5.53 -12.00
C CYS A 116 2.68 6.22 -12.88
N ARG A 117 3.10 7.27 -13.59
CA ARG A 117 2.23 7.97 -14.53
C ARG A 117 1.92 7.10 -15.75
N VAL A 118 0.93 7.53 -16.53
CA VAL A 118 0.70 6.98 -17.87
C VAL A 118 1.85 7.45 -18.76
N THR A 119 2.76 6.54 -19.10
CA THR A 119 3.79 6.79 -20.12
C THR A 119 3.21 6.41 -21.48
N MET A 120 3.06 7.38 -22.38
CA MET A 120 2.68 7.18 -23.79
C MET A 120 3.84 6.64 -24.62
#